data_AF-A0A845S556-F1
#
_entry.id   AF-A0A845S556-F1
#
_cell.length_a   1.000
_cell.length_b   1.000
_cell.length_c   1.000
_cell.angle_alpha   90.00
_cell.angle_beta   90.00
_cell.angle_gamma   90.00
#
_symmetry.space_group_name_H-M   'P 1'
#
loop_
_entity.id
_entity.type
_entity.pdbx_description
1 polymer ?
#
loop_
_entity_poly.entity_id
_entity_poly.type
_entity_poly.pdbx_seq_one_letter_code
_entity_poly.pdbx_strand_id
1 'polypeptide(L)'
;TVINGKLIDFNNHMKRLDRSMTELKFKKLLNHKDILEFHRKLIELNNLKEGMIYLQVTRGVADRSFDMPKDEIKPTVLAFTQEKKIIESEGAKNGIKVMTLDDMRWKRCDIKTTQLLYASMAKTEATQKGFDDAWMIRQGYITEGSSSNAWIIKGKIIMTRHADNLILSGITRDAIFKCAKDLGYEVVTKNISLQDAQSAHEAFITSATAFITPVVKINSNQIGDGKPGKFVTALREEYIKQALASAI
;
A
#
# COMPACT_ATOMS: atom_id res chain seq x y z
N THR A 1 -7.17 -7.20 -2.90
CA THR A 1 -7.14 -7.09 -4.37
C THR A 1 -7.88 -8.25 -4.97
N VAL A 2 -8.50 -8.09 -6.14
CA VAL A 2 -9.21 -9.16 -6.86
C VAL A 2 -8.55 -9.35 -8.22
N ILE A 3 -8.15 -10.58 -8.53
CA ILE A 3 -7.61 -10.96 -9.85
C ILE A 3 -8.27 -12.27 -10.28
N ASN A 4 -8.74 -12.35 -11.52
CA ASN A 4 -9.51 -13.49 -12.04
C ASN A 4 -10.70 -13.88 -11.13
N GLY A 5 -11.33 -12.88 -10.51
CA GLY A 5 -12.42 -13.07 -9.55
C GLY A 5 -12.01 -13.67 -8.19
N LYS A 6 -10.71 -13.84 -7.93
CA LYS A 6 -10.18 -14.38 -6.67
C LYS A 6 -9.56 -13.29 -5.80
N LEU A 7 -9.68 -13.45 -4.49
CA LEU A 7 -9.13 -12.57 -3.48
C LEU A 7 -7.64 -12.85 -3.27
N ILE A 8 -6.83 -11.80 -3.38
CA ILE A 8 -5.41 -11.84 -3.04
C ILE A 8 -5.23 -11.39 -1.58
N ASP A 9 -4.45 -12.17 -0.82
CA ASP A 9 -4.00 -11.84 0.54
C ASP A 9 -5.12 -11.58 1.57
N PHE A 10 -6.31 -12.14 1.39
CA PHE A 10 -7.48 -11.88 2.24
C PHE A 10 -7.17 -11.98 3.74
N ASN A 11 -6.58 -13.09 4.17
CA ASN A 11 -6.26 -13.33 5.59
C ASN A 11 -5.28 -12.29 6.15
N ASN A 12 -4.29 -11.87 5.36
CA ASN A 12 -3.33 -10.84 5.76
C ASN A 12 -3.99 -9.46 5.88
N HIS A 13 -4.90 -9.14 4.95
CA HIS A 13 -5.71 -7.93 5.03
C HIS A 13 -6.63 -7.92 6.26
N MET A 14 -7.28 -9.04 6.60
CA MET A 14 -8.14 -9.15 7.79
C MET A 14 -7.35 -9.02 9.10
N LYS A 15 -6.18 -9.67 9.21
CA LYS A 15 -5.28 -9.50 10.37
C LYS A 15 -4.90 -8.04 10.60
N ARG A 16 -4.64 -7.29 9.53
CA ARG A 16 -4.30 -5.86 9.64
C ARG A 16 -5.51 -4.98 9.98
N LEU A 17 -6.69 -5.37 9.51
CA LEU A 17 -7.95 -4.72 9.93
C LEU A 17 -8.15 -4.90 11.43
N ASP A 18 -8.05 -6.13 11.94
CA ASP A 18 -8.14 -6.43 13.37
C ASP A 18 -7.15 -5.60 14.18
N ARG A 19 -5.87 -5.58 13.76
CA ARG A 19 -4.83 -4.78 14.40
C ARG A 19 -5.21 -3.30 14.48
N SER A 20 -5.71 -2.72 13.39
CA SER A 20 -6.12 -1.32 13.37
C SER A 20 -7.35 -1.06 14.25
N MET A 21 -8.31 -1.97 14.27
CA MET A 21 -9.49 -1.90 15.15
C MET A 21 -9.11 -2.03 16.63
N THR A 22 -8.20 -2.94 16.97
CA THR A 22 -7.69 -3.12 18.34
C THR A 22 -6.93 -1.88 18.83
N GLU A 23 -6.03 -1.31 18.03
CA GLU A 23 -5.31 -0.06 18.38
C GLU A 23 -6.27 1.11 18.62
N LEU A 24 -7.41 1.11 17.93
CA LEU A 24 -8.48 2.10 18.11
C LEU A 24 -9.53 1.69 19.15
N LYS A 25 -9.29 0.62 19.94
CA LYS A 25 -10.17 0.16 21.02
C LYS A 25 -11.60 -0.13 20.53
N PHE A 26 -11.75 -0.81 19.40
CA PHE A 26 -13.05 -1.38 19.04
C PHE A 26 -13.38 -2.52 19.99
N LYS A 27 -14.62 -2.53 20.53
CA LYS A 27 -15.08 -3.57 21.48
C LYS A 27 -15.27 -4.94 20.80
N LYS A 28 -15.61 -4.94 19.50
CA LYS A 28 -15.89 -6.14 18.72
C LYS A 28 -15.17 -6.09 17.39
N LEU A 29 -14.49 -7.19 17.06
CA LEU A 29 -13.86 -7.41 15.75
C LEU A 29 -14.85 -8.10 14.80
N LEU A 30 -14.57 -8.03 13.50
CA LEU A 30 -15.39 -8.67 12.49
C LEU A 30 -15.08 -10.16 12.41
N ASN A 31 -16.09 -10.98 12.12
CA ASN A 31 -15.88 -12.41 11.84
C ASN A 31 -15.30 -12.56 10.43
N HIS A 32 -14.10 -13.13 10.31
CA HIS A 32 -13.41 -13.24 9.02
C HIS A 32 -14.13 -14.17 8.03
N LYS A 33 -14.87 -15.19 8.50
CA LYS A 33 -15.63 -16.09 7.62
C LYS A 33 -16.80 -15.35 6.97
N ASP A 34 -17.58 -14.63 7.77
CA ASP A 34 -18.70 -13.83 7.28
C ASP A 34 -18.22 -12.76 6.29
N ILE A 35 -17.06 -12.14 6.58
CA ILE A 35 -16.46 -11.15 5.69
C ILE A 35 -15.94 -11.78 4.39
N LEU A 36 -15.38 -12.99 4.43
CA LEU A 36 -14.95 -13.72 3.23
C LEU A 36 -16.14 -14.03 2.32
N GLU A 37 -17.23 -14.56 2.88
CA GLU A 37 -18.47 -14.85 2.14
C GLU A 37 -19.06 -13.57 1.56
N PHE A 38 -19.10 -12.48 2.34
CA PHE A 38 -19.52 -11.18 1.88
C PHE A 38 -18.68 -10.67 0.69
N HIS A 39 -17.34 -10.79 0.75
CA HIS A 39 -16.47 -10.36 -0.35
C HIS A 39 -16.71 -11.19 -1.62
N ARG A 40 -16.86 -12.51 -1.49
CA ARG A 40 -17.18 -13.39 -2.61
C ARG A 40 -18.51 -13.02 -3.26
N LYS A 41 -19.53 -12.75 -2.45
CA LYS A 41 -20.83 -12.31 -2.96
C LYS A 41 -20.74 -10.95 -3.65
N LEU A 42 -19.95 -10.02 -3.11
CA LEU A 42 -19.73 -8.71 -3.70
C LEU A 42 -19.03 -8.79 -5.07
N ILE A 43 -18.05 -9.70 -5.22
CA ILE A 43 -17.38 -9.98 -6.50
C ILE A 43 -18.38 -10.53 -7.52
N GLU A 44 -19.20 -11.50 -7.12
CA GLU A 44 -20.22 -12.13 -7.96
C GLU A 44 -21.24 -11.10 -8.46
N LEU A 45 -21.83 -10.32 -7.55
CA LEU A 45 -22.87 -9.32 -7.86
C LEU A 45 -22.37 -8.22 -8.80
N ASN A 46 -21.08 -7.86 -8.72
CA ASN A 46 -20.49 -6.82 -9.57
C ASN A 46 -19.75 -7.39 -10.78
N ASN A 47 -19.77 -8.72 -10.99
CA ASN A 47 -18.99 -9.43 -12.02
C ASN A 47 -17.51 -9.00 -12.06
N LEU A 48 -16.91 -8.72 -10.90
CA LEU A 48 -15.55 -8.17 -10.83
C LEU A 48 -14.53 -9.24 -11.21
N LYS A 49 -13.78 -9.02 -12.30
CA LYS A 49 -12.67 -9.90 -12.70
C LYS A 49 -11.33 -9.41 -12.17
N GLU A 50 -11.07 -8.12 -12.31
CA GLU A 50 -9.83 -7.49 -11.88
C GLU A 50 -10.12 -6.15 -11.22
N GLY A 51 -9.56 -5.93 -10.03
CA GLY A 51 -9.71 -4.66 -9.32
C GLY A 51 -9.53 -4.79 -7.82
N MET A 52 -10.35 -4.04 -7.07
CA MET A 52 -10.27 -4.03 -5.62
C MET A 52 -11.63 -4.12 -4.96
N ILE A 53 -11.61 -4.55 -3.70
CA ILE A 53 -12.69 -4.33 -2.75
C ILE A 53 -12.16 -3.32 -1.74
N TYR A 54 -12.88 -2.22 -1.59
CA TYR A 54 -12.72 -1.32 -0.46
C TYR A 54 -13.59 -1.84 0.68
N LEU A 55 -13.04 -1.86 1.89
CA LEU A 55 -13.79 -2.09 3.12
C LEU A 55 -13.36 -1.07 4.16
N GLN A 56 -14.34 -0.47 4.82
CA GLN A 56 -14.17 0.43 5.95
C GLN A 56 -15.07 0.00 7.10
N VAL A 57 -14.54 0.17 8.31
CA VAL A 57 -15.29 0.00 9.54
C VAL A 57 -15.25 1.31 10.32
N THR A 58 -16.41 1.82 10.71
CA THR A 58 -16.52 2.92 11.68
C THR A 58 -17.04 2.41 13.00
N ARG A 59 -16.89 3.21 14.06
CA ARG A 59 -17.38 2.85 15.40
C ARG A 59 -18.90 2.69 15.46
N GLY A 60 -19.61 3.25 14.48
CA GLY A 60 -21.06 3.25 14.37
C GLY A 60 -21.64 4.64 14.60
N VAL A 61 -22.92 4.69 14.92
CA VAL A 61 -23.72 5.92 15.05
C VAL A 61 -23.91 6.26 16.52
N ALA A 62 -23.65 7.52 16.88
CA ALA A 62 -23.87 8.10 18.20
C ALA A 62 -23.99 9.62 18.11
N ASP A 63 -24.40 10.25 19.22
CA ASP A 63 -24.36 11.71 19.36
C ASP A 63 -22.94 12.25 19.25
N ARG A 64 -22.83 13.49 18.78
CA ARG A 64 -21.54 14.16 18.55
C ARG A 64 -20.80 14.38 19.87
N SER A 65 -19.76 13.58 20.11
CA SER A 65 -18.81 13.74 21.21
C SER A 65 -17.40 13.34 20.78
N PHE A 66 -16.40 13.88 21.45
CA PHE A 66 -15.02 13.40 21.36
C PHE A 66 -14.77 12.17 22.26
N ASP A 67 -15.60 12.01 23.30
CA ASP A 67 -15.52 10.84 24.17
C ASP A 67 -15.99 9.58 23.45
N MET A 68 -15.43 8.44 23.85
CA MET A 68 -15.97 7.16 23.43
C MET A 68 -17.40 7.02 23.96
N PRO A 69 -18.35 6.59 23.11
CA PRO A 69 -19.71 6.37 23.57
C PRO A 69 -19.75 5.32 24.68
N LYS A 70 -20.53 5.60 25.72
CA LYS A 70 -20.67 4.72 26.89
C LYS A 70 -21.38 3.42 26.50
N ASP A 71 -22.44 3.57 25.71
CA ASP A 71 -23.25 2.47 25.22
C ASP A 71 -22.46 1.53 24.28
N GLU A 72 -22.95 0.31 24.14
CA GLU A 72 -22.43 -0.59 23.13
C GLU A 72 -22.94 -0.16 21.75
N ILE A 73 -22.02 0.28 20.90
CA ILE A 73 -22.32 0.66 19.52
C ILE A 73 -21.91 -0.44 18.57
N LYS A 74 -22.82 -0.80 17.67
CA LYS A 74 -22.56 -1.69 16.55
C LYS A 74 -21.70 -0.98 15.50
N PRO A 75 -20.53 -1.52 15.13
CA PRO A 75 -19.73 -0.95 14.06
C PRO A 75 -20.50 -0.89 12.73
N THR A 76 -20.33 0.19 11.97
CA THR A 76 -20.82 0.26 10.58
C THR A 76 -19.74 -0.27 9.67
N VAL A 77 -20.09 -1.25 8.83
CA VAL A 77 -19.22 -1.77 7.77
C VAL A 77 -19.73 -1.27 6.43
N LEU A 78 -18.85 -0.63 5.66
CA LEU A 78 -19.11 -0.21 4.29
C LEU A 78 -18.09 -0.86 3.38
N ALA A 79 -18.55 -1.42 2.26
CA ALA A 79 -17.69 -2.01 1.26
C ALA A 79 -18.26 -1.89 -0.15
N PHE A 80 -17.38 -1.79 -1.12
CA PHE A 80 -17.72 -1.73 -2.54
C PHE A 80 -16.56 -2.25 -3.39
N THR A 81 -16.87 -2.64 -4.63
CA THR A 81 -15.87 -3.02 -5.63
C THR A 81 -15.51 -1.85 -6.52
N GLN A 82 -14.28 -1.84 -7.01
CA GLN A 82 -13.85 -0.96 -8.10
C GLN A 82 -13.08 -1.79 -9.11
N GLU A 83 -13.56 -1.79 -10.36
CA GLU A 83 -12.83 -2.39 -11.48
C GLU A 83 -11.56 -1.58 -11.77
N LYS A 84 -10.44 -2.27 -11.93
CA LYS A 84 -9.14 -1.64 -12.20
C LYS A 84 -8.19 -2.64 -12.84
N LYS A 85 -7.49 -2.21 -13.89
CA LYS A 85 -6.31 -2.91 -14.41
C LYS A 85 -5.16 -2.76 -13.42
N ILE A 86 -4.71 -3.87 -12.84
CA ILE A 86 -3.66 -3.95 -11.82
C ILE A 86 -2.44 -4.66 -12.38
N ILE A 87 -2.58 -5.80 -13.05
CA ILE A 87 -1.47 -6.55 -13.65
C ILE A 87 -0.85 -5.71 -14.76
N GLU A 88 -1.66 -5.36 -15.76
CA GLU A 88 -1.27 -4.65 -16.98
C GLU A 88 -1.40 -3.13 -16.88
N SER A 89 -1.26 -2.59 -15.66
CA SER A 89 -1.38 -1.14 -15.44
C SER A 89 -0.28 -0.34 -16.16
N GLU A 90 -0.60 0.88 -16.61
CA GLU A 90 0.38 1.77 -17.27
C GLU A 90 1.62 2.02 -16.40
N GLY A 91 1.43 2.21 -15.09
CA GLY A 91 2.54 2.37 -14.16
C GLY A 91 3.45 1.14 -14.08
N ALA A 92 2.92 -0.07 -14.27
CA ALA A 92 3.74 -1.27 -14.33
C ALA A 92 4.58 -1.34 -15.61
N LYS A 93 4.03 -0.90 -16.75
CA LYS A 93 4.68 -0.95 -18.06
C LYS A 93 5.73 0.15 -18.25
N ASN A 94 5.40 1.37 -17.83
CA ASN A 94 6.18 2.56 -18.12
C ASN A 94 6.93 3.10 -16.89
N GLY A 95 6.60 2.59 -15.70
CA GLY A 95 7.02 3.19 -14.44
C GLY A 95 6.24 4.46 -14.11
N ILE A 96 6.43 4.95 -12.89
CA ILE A 96 5.80 6.17 -12.38
C ILE A 96 6.84 7.24 -12.01
N LYS A 97 6.40 8.49 -12.01
CA LYS A 97 7.15 9.64 -11.53
C LYS A 97 6.66 9.99 -10.14
N VAL A 98 7.58 10.16 -9.19
CA VAL A 98 7.23 10.60 -7.83
C VAL A 98 7.87 11.94 -7.52
N MET A 99 7.14 12.81 -6.85
CA MET A 99 7.71 14.00 -6.24
C MET A 99 7.88 13.80 -4.73
N THR A 100 8.64 14.67 -4.08
CA THR A 100 8.78 14.65 -2.62
C THR A 100 8.07 15.81 -1.94
N LEU A 101 7.48 15.54 -0.79
CA LEU A 101 6.77 16.50 0.06
C LEU A 101 7.12 16.26 1.53
N ASP A 102 6.92 17.25 2.39
CA ASP A 102 7.04 17.04 3.84
C ASP A 102 5.93 16.10 4.35
N ASP A 103 6.24 15.29 5.36
CA ASP A 103 5.26 14.41 6.00
C ASP A 103 4.55 15.13 7.14
N MET A 104 3.41 15.76 6.84
CA MET A 104 2.56 16.42 7.86
C MET A 104 1.49 15.48 8.44
N ARG A 105 1.58 14.17 8.23
CA ARG A 105 0.64 13.21 8.83
C ARG A 105 0.86 13.08 10.33
N TRP A 106 -0.16 12.56 11.00
CA TRP A 106 -0.09 12.20 12.41
C TRP A 106 1.00 11.15 12.69
N LYS A 107 1.33 10.92 13.97
CA LYS A 107 2.41 10.01 14.38
C LYS A 107 1.96 8.55 14.58
N ARG A 108 0.81 8.14 14.01
CA ARG A 108 0.25 6.78 14.13
C ARG A 108 -0.12 6.20 12.76
N CYS A 109 0.74 6.44 11.76
CA CYS A 109 0.56 5.92 10.40
C CYS A 109 0.56 4.39 10.32
N ASP A 110 1.02 3.71 11.36
CA ASP A 110 0.90 2.27 11.55
C ASP A 110 -0.56 1.78 11.61
N ILE A 111 -1.50 2.65 12.02
CA ILE A 111 -2.94 2.34 12.06
C ILE A 111 -3.56 2.74 10.72
N LYS A 112 -4.17 1.80 10.01
CA LYS A 112 -4.85 2.09 8.73
C LYS A 112 -6.25 2.68 8.99
N THR A 113 -6.32 4.01 9.13
CA THR A 113 -7.57 4.75 9.39
C THR A 113 -8.10 5.44 8.13
N THR A 114 -9.28 6.06 8.27
CA THR A 114 -9.86 6.96 7.26
C THR A 114 -9.41 8.41 7.39
N GLN A 115 -8.48 8.72 8.31
CA GLN A 115 -7.90 10.06 8.46
C GLN A 115 -6.87 10.32 7.35
N LEU A 116 -7.35 10.38 6.10
CA LEU A 116 -6.53 10.37 4.89
C LEU A 116 -6.34 11.76 4.25
N LEU A 117 -6.76 12.84 4.93
CA LEU A 117 -6.75 14.20 4.36
C LEU A 117 -5.38 14.57 3.79
N TYR A 118 -4.32 14.47 4.60
CA TYR A 118 -2.99 14.89 4.14
C TYR A 118 -2.43 13.98 3.03
N ALA A 119 -2.66 12.67 3.11
CA ALA A 119 -2.29 11.75 2.04
C ALA A 119 -3.00 12.11 0.71
N SER A 120 -4.28 12.49 0.78
CA SER A 120 -5.04 12.96 -0.37
C SER A 120 -4.49 14.28 -0.91
N MET A 121 -4.13 15.23 -0.05
CA MET A 121 -3.50 16.50 -0.46
C MET A 121 -2.17 16.25 -1.17
N ALA A 122 -1.31 15.40 -0.59
CA ALA A 122 -0.02 15.04 -1.17
C ALA A 122 -0.17 14.38 -2.56
N LYS A 123 -1.16 13.49 -2.72
CA LYS A 123 -1.46 12.87 -4.01
C LYS A 123 -1.96 13.89 -5.03
N THR A 124 -2.86 14.77 -4.64
CA THR A 124 -3.41 15.82 -5.51
C THR A 124 -2.30 16.77 -5.98
N GLU A 125 -1.43 17.22 -5.08
CA GLU A 125 -0.33 18.11 -5.41
C GLU A 125 0.64 17.45 -6.42
N ALA A 126 0.97 16.18 -6.22
CA ALA A 126 1.78 15.42 -7.18
C ALA A 126 1.16 15.38 -8.57
N THR A 127 -0.12 15.00 -8.66
CA THR A 127 -0.84 14.94 -9.93
C THR A 127 -0.91 16.30 -10.63
N GLN A 128 -1.18 17.38 -9.88
CA GLN A 128 -1.22 18.74 -10.44
C GLN A 128 0.14 19.19 -11.00
N LYS A 129 1.24 18.67 -10.47
CA LYS A 129 2.61 18.95 -10.93
C LYS A 129 3.11 17.94 -11.98
N GLY A 130 2.25 17.06 -12.49
CA GLY A 130 2.59 16.08 -13.52
C GLY A 130 3.36 14.86 -13.03
N PHE A 131 3.30 14.58 -11.72
CA PHE A 131 3.79 13.36 -11.10
C PHE A 131 2.64 12.38 -10.83
N ASP A 132 2.94 11.11 -10.69
CA ASP A 132 1.93 10.07 -10.46
C ASP A 132 1.69 9.82 -8.97
N ASP A 133 2.70 10.04 -8.11
CA ASP A 133 2.59 9.89 -6.66
C ASP A 133 3.52 10.86 -5.90
N ALA A 134 3.36 10.96 -4.59
CA ALA A 134 4.25 11.69 -3.70
C ALA A 134 4.92 10.73 -2.72
N TRP A 135 6.24 10.87 -2.53
CA TRP A 135 6.98 10.31 -1.40
C TRP A 135 7.15 11.36 -0.31
N MET A 136 6.73 11.04 0.90
CA MET A 136 6.78 11.98 2.01
C MET A 136 8.11 11.89 2.76
N ILE A 137 8.57 13.02 3.30
CA ILE A 137 9.85 13.16 3.99
C ILE A 137 9.62 13.64 5.42
N ARG A 138 10.25 12.97 6.38
CA ARG A 138 10.26 13.38 7.78
C ARG A 138 11.68 13.32 8.33
N GLN A 139 12.13 14.42 8.93
CA GLN A 139 13.48 14.52 9.51
C GLN A 139 14.58 14.17 8.49
N GLY A 140 14.42 14.60 7.23
CA GLY A 140 15.39 14.35 6.15
C GLY A 140 15.34 12.94 5.53
N TYR A 141 14.45 12.07 6.00
CA TYR A 141 14.32 10.70 5.49
C TYR A 141 12.95 10.45 4.88
N ILE A 142 12.91 9.69 3.79
CA ILE A 142 11.67 9.21 3.19
C ILE A 142 10.94 8.33 4.20
N THR A 143 9.63 8.58 4.37
CA THR A 143 8.72 7.72 5.13
C THR A 143 8.08 6.71 4.19
N GLU A 144 7.01 7.11 3.50
CA GLU A 144 6.30 6.29 2.52
C GLU A 144 5.62 7.19 1.47
N GLY A 145 5.01 6.58 0.45
CA GLY A 145 4.21 7.27 -0.53
C GLY A 145 2.84 7.70 -0.01
N SER A 146 2.09 8.51 -0.76
CA SER A 146 0.75 8.96 -0.36
C SER A 146 -0.19 7.79 0.00
N SER A 147 -0.01 6.64 -0.68
CA SER A 147 -0.83 5.44 -0.52
C SER A 147 -0.05 4.15 -0.76
N SER A 148 1.27 4.19 -0.60
CA SER A 148 2.19 3.11 -0.99
C SER A 148 3.45 3.12 -0.09
N ASN A 149 4.18 2.01 0.01
CA ASN A 149 5.51 2.02 0.64
C ASN A 149 6.60 2.32 -0.40
N ALA A 150 7.70 2.96 0.01
CA ALA A 150 8.82 3.35 -0.85
C ALA A 150 10.00 2.38 -0.73
N TRP A 151 10.64 2.10 -1.87
CA TRP A 151 11.74 1.15 -1.99
C TRP A 151 12.78 1.65 -3.00
N ILE A 152 14.04 1.38 -2.70
CA ILE A 152 15.16 1.67 -3.60
C ILE A 152 16.10 0.47 -3.68
N ILE A 153 16.88 0.39 -4.75
CA ILE A 153 17.83 -0.69 -4.98
C ILE A 153 19.21 -0.08 -5.27
N LYS A 154 20.20 -0.56 -4.53
CA LYS A 154 21.62 -0.21 -4.71
C LYS A 154 22.43 -1.50 -4.84
N GLY A 155 22.85 -1.82 -6.07
CA GLY A 155 23.49 -3.10 -6.35
C GLY A 155 22.57 -4.28 -6.04
N LYS A 156 23.00 -5.18 -5.14
CA LYS A 156 22.24 -6.36 -4.69
C LYS A 156 21.40 -6.13 -3.42
N ILE A 157 21.29 -4.89 -2.97
CA ILE A 157 20.59 -4.52 -1.74
C ILE A 157 19.31 -3.75 -2.09
N ILE A 158 18.18 -4.28 -1.64
CA ILE A 158 16.89 -3.59 -1.61
C ILE A 158 16.77 -2.89 -0.26
N MET A 159 16.50 -1.59 -0.28
CA MET A 159 16.34 -0.79 0.92
C MET A 159 14.89 -0.34 1.05
N THR A 160 14.34 -0.44 2.25
CA THR A 160 13.08 0.19 2.64
C THR A 160 13.17 0.72 4.06
N ARG A 161 12.27 1.62 4.44
CA ARG A 161 12.21 2.11 5.82
C ARG A 161 11.74 0.99 6.76
N HIS A 162 12.26 1.00 7.98
CA HIS A 162 11.76 0.17 9.07
C HIS A 162 10.28 0.50 9.36
N ALA A 163 9.45 -0.53 9.54
CA ALA A 163 8.03 -0.35 9.87
C ALA A 163 7.87 0.03 11.34
N ASP A 164 7.85 1.33 11.60
CA ASP A 164 7.54 1.95 12.89
C ASP A 164 6.16 2.65 12.84
N ASN A 165 5.89 3.53 13.81
CA ASN A 165 4.64 4.31 13.85
C ASN A 165 4.48 5.38 12.75
N LEU A 166 5.51 5.62 11.93
CA LEU A 166 5.54 6.65 10.88
C LEU A 166 5.21 6.10 9.49
N ILE A 167 5.16 4.79 9.31
CA ILE A 167 4.72 4.16 8.06
C ILE A 167 3.73 3.03 8.31
N LEU A 168 2.93 2.69 7.30
CA LEU A 168 2.05 1.54 7.37
C LEU A 168 2.80 0.27 6.98
N SER A 169 2.69 -0.81 7.78
CA SER A 169 3.16 -2.14 7.35
C SER A 169 2.26 -2.66 6.22
N GLY A 170 2.72 -2.50 4.98
CA GLY A 170 2.05 -2.98 3.78
C GLY A 170 1.99 -4.51 3.73
N ILE A 171 0.89 -5.08 3.24
CA ILE A 171 0.80 -6.54 3.04
C ILE A 171 1.73 -6.98 1.91
N THR A 172 1.72 -6.26 0.78
CA THR A 172 2.65 -6.46 -0.34
C THR A 172 4.10 -6.30 0.10
N ARG A 173 4.40 -5.43 1.07
CA ARG A 173 5.74 -5.21 1.62
C ARG A 173 6.32 -6.50 2.19
N ASP A 174 5.54 -7.26 2.95
CA ASP A 174 6.02 -8.49 3.61
C ASP A 174 6.32 -9.59 2.58
N ALA A 175 5.56 -9.62 1.48
CA ALA A 175 5.84 -10.54 0.36
C ALA A 175 7.18 -10.23 -0.35
N ILE A 176 7.62 -8.97 -0.37
CA ILE A 176 8.91 -8.58 -0.98
C ILE A 176 10.07 -9.28 -0.30
N PHE A 177 10.08 -9.36 1.05
CA PHE A 177 11.17 -10.00 1.79
C PHE A 177 11.39 -11.45 1.36
N LYS A 178 10.29 -12.17 1.05
CA LYS A 178 10.36 -13.53 0.53
C LYS A 178 10.82 -13.56 -0.93
N CYS A 179 10.18 -12.79 -1.81
CA CYS A 179 10.48 -12.81 -3.25
C CYS A 179 11.91 -12.35 -3.56
N ALA A 180 12.42 -11.35 -2.84
CA ALA A 180 13.77 -10.83 -3.03
C ALA A 180 14.85 -11.87 -2.70
N LYS A 181 14.64 -12.66 -1.65
CA LYS A 181 15.54 -13.74 -1.25
C LYS A 181 15.67 -14.79 -2.35
N ASP A 182 14.56 -15.19 -2.97
CA ASP A 182 14.53 -16.17 -4.05
C ASP A 182 15.27 -15.68 -5.31
N LEU A 183 15.34 -14.36 -5.51
CA LEU A 183 16.07 -13.72 -6.61
C LEU A 183 17.53 -13.36 -6.25
N GLY A 184 18.02 -13.74 -5.07
CA GLY A 184 19.39 -13.49 -4.63
C GLY A 184 19.68 -12.03 -4.28
N TYR A 185 18.70 -11.31 -3.72
CA TYR A 185 18.86 -9.95 -3.20
C TYR A 185 18.63 -9.92 -1.70
N GLU A 186 19.38 -9.05 -1.02
CA GLU A 186 19.20 -8.78 0.40
C GLU A 186 18.21 -7.62 0.59
N VAL A 187 17.26 -7.76 1.52
CA VAL A 187 16.37 -6.66 1.92
C VAL A 187 16.82 -6.13 3.27
N VAL A 188 17.17 -4.84 3.31
CA VAL A 188 17.57 -4.16 4.55
C VAL A 188 16.56 -3.08 4.92
N THR A 189 16.25 -2.99 6.21
CA THR A 189 15.45 -1.88 6.75
C THR A 189 16.36 -0.78 7.23
N LYS A 190 16.41 0.34 6.48
CA LYS A 190 17.24 1.50 6.79
C LYS A 190 16.49 2.78 6.45
N ASN A 191 16.79 3.87 7.15
CA ASN A 191 16.36 5.19 6.71
C ASN A 191 16.94 5.50 5.33
N ILE A 192 16.10 6.04 4.44
CA ILE A 192 16.46 6.39 3.07
C ILE A 192 16.45 7.91 2.97
N SER A 193 17.61 8.51 2.72
CA SER A 193 17.66 9.95 2.41
C SER A 193 17.16 10.22 0.98
N LEU A 194 16.82 11.48 0.68
CA LEU A 194 16.49 11.85 -0.70
C LEU A 194 17.66 11.57 -1.66
N GLN A 195 18.89 11.85 -1.22
CA GLN A 195 20.10 11.56 -1.99
C GLN A 195 20.26 10.06 -2.26
N ASP A 196 19.95 9.21 -1.27
CA ASP A 196 19.97 7.76 -1.46
C ASP A 196 19.02 7.32 -2.56
N ALA A 197 17.81 7.86 -2.54
CA ALA A 197 16.79 7.52 -3.52
C ALA A 197 17.12 8.03 -4.92
N GLN A 198 17.60 9.27 -5.05
CA GLN A 198 17.99 9.86 -6.33
C GLN A 198 19.24 9.22 -6.95
N SER A 199 20.06 8.53 -6.14
CA SER A 199 21.25 7.79 -6.59
C SER A 199 21.02 6.28 -6.72
N ALA A 200 19.78 5.81 -6.61
CA ALA A 200 19.46 4.39 -6.72
C ALA A 200 19.57 3.88 -8.16
N HIS A 201 19.88 2.59 -8.32
CA HIS A 201 19.90 1.93 -9.64
C HIS A 201 18.47 1.70 -10.14
N GLU A 202 17.59 1.27 -9.23
CA GLU A 202 16.17 1.09 -9.47
C GLU A 202 15.40 1.58 -8.22
N ALA A 203 14.16 2.01 -8.40
CA ALA A 203 13.26 2.38 -7.32
C ALA A 203 11.86 1.85 -7.63
N PHE A 204 11.04 1.63 -6.61
CA PHE A 204 9.66 1.18 -6.78
C PHE A 204 8.78 1.53 -5.59
N ILE A 205 7.47 1.44 -5.80
CA ILE A 205 6.48 1.48 -4.73
C ILE A 205 5.79 0.15 -4.56
N THR A 206 5.24 -0.09 -3.37
CA THR A 206 4.34 -1.22 -3.12
C THR A 206 2.99 -0.80 -2.55
N SER A 207 1.91 -1.30 -3.13
CA SER A 207 0.56 -1.23 -2.52
C SER A 207 -0.30 -2.39 -3.02
N ALA A 208 -1.43 -2.64 -2.36
CA ALA A 208 -2.33 -3.71 -2.77
C ALA A 208 -2.84 -3.56 -4.22
N THR A 209 -3.04 -2.32 -4.70
CA THR A 209 -3.62 -2.01 -6.02
C THR A 209 -2.61 -1.48 -7.04
N ALA A 210 -1.34 -1.36 -6.65
CA ALA A 210 -0.21 -1.11 -7.54
C ALA A 210 0.67 -2.36 -7.72
N PHE A 211 0.60 -3.30 -6.76
CA PHE A 211 1.61 -4.33 -6.55
C PHE A 211 2.99 -3.68 -6.46
N ILE A 212 3.98 -4.21 -7.18
CA ILE A 212 5.33 -3.65 -7.28
C ILE A 212 5.37 -2.76 -8.52
N THR A 213 5.39 -1.43 -8.34
CA THR A 213 5.36 -0.48 -9.46
C THR A 213 6.67 0.27 -9.56
N PRO A 214 7.40 0.21 -10.69
CA PRO A 214 8.67 0.91 -10.88
C PRO A 214 8.53 2.42 -10.72
N VAL A 215 9.50 3.06 -10.08
CA VAL A 215 9.65 4.52 -10.01
C VAL A 215 10.84 4.89 -10.89
N VAL A 216 10.57 5.64 -11.95
CA VAL A 216 11.56 5.99 -12.99
C VAL A 216 12.06 7.43 -12.89
N LYS A 217 11.40 8.25 -12.06
CA LYS A 217 11.79 9.63 -11.80
C LYS A 217 11.42 10.04 -10.38
N ILE A 218 12.35 10.68 -9.68
CA ILE A 218 12.14 11.29 -8.35
C ILE A 218 12.47 12.77 -8.46
N ASN A 219 11.46 13.64 -8.29
CA ASN A 219 11.57 15.08 -8.56
C ASN A 219 12.08 15.34 -9.99
N SER A 220 13.20 16.04 -10.15
CA SER A 220 13.86 16.26 -11.43
C SER A 220 14.81 15.13 -11.83
N ASN A 221 15.17 14.22 -10.92
CA ASN A 221 16.17 13.19 -11.14
C ASN A 221 15.54 11.94 -11.78
N GLN A 222 16.12 11.52 -12.90
CA GLN A 222 15.82 10.24 -13.52
C GLN A 222 16.47 9.11 -12.72
N ILE A 223 15.76 8.00 -12.52
CA ILE A 223 16.28 6.80 -11.85
C ILE A 223 16.75 5.81 -12.91
N GLY A 224 17.99 5.34 -12.80
CA GLY A 224 18.61 4.50 -13.82
C GLY A 224 18.55 5.15 -15.21
N ASP A 225 18.04 4.41 -16.20
CA ASP A 225 17.84 4.87 -17.57
C ASP A 225 16.43 5.45 -17.83
N GLY A 226 15.65 5.71 -16.78
CA GLY A 226 14.31 6.27 -16.87
C GLY A 226 13.25 5.28 -17.33
N LYS A 227 13.54 3.97 -17.28
CA LYS A 227 12.63 2.88 -17.61
C LYS A 227 12.50 1.91 -16.43
N PRO A 228 11.43 1.10 -16.37
CA PRO A 228 11.37 -0.02 -15.44
C PRO A 228 12.63 -0.88 -15.51
N GLY A 229 13.32 -1.01 -14.38
CA GLY A 229 14.51 -1.81 -14.30
C GLY A 229 14.24 -3.31 -14.38
N LYS A 230 15.26 -4.08 -14.76
CA LYS A 230 15.15 -5.52 -14.98
C LYS A 230 14.79 -6.24 -13.69
N PHE A 231 15.34 -5.81 -12.57
CA PHE A 231 15.09 -6.49 -11.30
C PHE A 231 13.70 -6.21 -10.76
N VAL A 232 13.24 -4.95 -10.75
CA VAL A 232 11.89 -4.60 -10.30
C VAL A 232 10.84 -5.33 -11.17
N THR A 233 11.08 -5.47 -12.46
CA THR A 233 10.23 -6.24 -13.37
C THR A 233 10.17 -7.72 -12.97
N ALA A 234 11.33 -8.37 -12.81
CA ALA A 234 11.40 -9.78 -12.38
C ALA A 234 10.79 -10.02 -10.99
N LEU A 235 11.03 -9.10 -10.04
CA LEU A 235 10.45 -9.13 -8.71
C LEU A 235 8.92 -9.01 -8.76
N ARG A 236 8.39 -8.14 -9.63
CA ARG A 236 6.95 -8.00 -9.86
C ARG A 236 6.34 -9.28 -10.41
N GLU A 237 6.96 -9.91 -11.40
CA GLU A 237 6.50 -11.16 -12.00
C GLU A 237 6.43 -12.29 -10.95
N GLU A 238 7.50 -12.45 -10.16
CA GLU A 238 7.55 -13.47 -9.11
C GLU A 238 6.50 -13.19 -8.01
N TYR A 239 6.33 -11.93 -7.60
CA TYR A 239 5.28 -11.56 -6.66
C TYR A 239 3.87 -11.90 -7.19
N ILE A 240 3.57 -11.57 -8.45
CA ILE A 240 2.26 -11.86 -9.05
C ILE A 240 2.01 -13.37 -9.08
N LYS A 241 3.01 -14.15 -9.47
CA LYS A 241 2.94 -15.62 -9.47
C LYS A 241 2.62 -16.17 -8.07
N GLN A 242 3.33 -15.74 -7.03
CA GLN A 242 3.07 -16.18 -5.66
C GLN A 242 1.70 -15.72 -5.15
N ALA A 243 1.30 -14.48 -5.44
CA ALA A 243 0.01 -13.93 -5.06
C ALA A 243 -1.15 -14.75 -5.67
N LEU A 244 -1.07 -15.07 -6.97
CA LEU A 244 -2.07 -15.88 -7.67
C LEU A 244 -2.13 -17.33 -7.15
N ALA A 245 -0.99 -17.93 -6.79
CA ALA A 245 -0.94 -19.28 -6.23
C ALA A 245 -1.66 -19.38 -4.88
N SER A 246 -1.73 -18.28 -4.12
CA SER A 246 -2.37 -18.22 -2.80
C SER A 246 -3.79 -17.62 -2.81
N ALA A 247 -4.32 -17.26 -3.99
CA ALA A 247 -5.60 -16.57 -4.13
C ALA A 247 -6.80 -17.47 -3.79
N ILE A 248 -7.79 -16.91 -3.08
CA ILE A 248 -8.98 -17.64 -2.56
C ILE A 248 -10.33 -17.07 -3.00
#